data_AF-A0AAU2HYV6-F1
#
_entry.id   AF-A0AAU2HYV6-F1
#
_cell.length_a   1.000
_cell.length_b   1.000
_cell.length_c   1.000
_cell.angle_alpha   90.00
_cell.angle_beta   90.00
_cell.angle_gamma   90.00
#
_symmetry.space_group_name_H-M   'P 1'
#
loop_
_entity.id
_entity.type
_entity.pdbx_description
1 polymer ?
#
loop_
_entity_poly.entity_id
_entity_poly.type
_entity_poly.pdbx_seq_one_letter_code
_entity_poly.pdbx_strand_id
1 'polypeptide(L)'
;MPTPEPVRLRSESAGPYAVVVPHDPITDRRLSATDLGVYLRCRWLLDVCAPYGDVDWLISELGMPEAETRGSVRRLVELGYFETVGAIEAEFRSAHDVGDGVRAAIEATVDDLTPTERASVARFADLVDRRQAQADAAFTAEQRRDLSGS
;
A
#
# COMPACT_ATOMS: atom_id res chain seq x y z
N MET A 1 -2.68 -31.14 12.74
CA MET A 1 -2.61 -29.67 12.84
C MET A 1 -3.14 -29.11 11.53
N PRO A 2 -4.26 -28.36 11.50
CA PRO A 2 -4.67 -27.69 10.28
C PRO A 2 -3.63 -26.62 9.95
N THR A 3 -3.20 -26.57 8.69
CA THR A 3 -2.39 -25.47 8.15
C THR A 3 -3.23 -24.19 8.26
N PRO A 4 -2.71 -23.12 8.88
CA PRO A 4 -3.44 -21.85 8.94
C PRO A 4 -3.70 -21.36 7.52
N GLU A 5 -4.95 -20.99 7.22
CA GLU A 5 -5.28 -20.35 5.96
C GLU A 5 -4.45 -19.06 5.80
N PRO A 6 -3.94 -18.75 4.61
CA PRO A 6 -3.27 -17.48 4.37
C PRO A 6 -4.26 -16.34 4.66
N VAL A 7 -3.94 -15.51 5.65
CA VAL A 7 -4.69 -14.28 5.93
C VAL A 7 -4.62 -13.42 4.68
N ARG A 8 -5.76 -13.28 3.98
CA ARG A 8 -5.87 -12.36 2.83
C ARG A 8 -5.88 -10.94 3.39
N LEU A 9 -4.73 -10.29 3.40
CA LEU A 9 -4.52 -8.90 3.81
C LEU A 9 -5.00 -7.90 2.73
N ARG A 10 -6.16 -8.12 2.14
CA ARG A 10 -6.80 -7.15 1.23
C ARG A 10 -8.17 -6.86 1.78
N SER A 11 -8.30 -5.75 2.48
CA SER A 11 -9.60 -5.21 2.80
C SER A 11 -10.27 -4.75 1.50
N GLU A 12 -11.54 -5.10 1.33
CA GLU A 12 -12.40 -4.58 0.25
C GLU A 12 -12.86 -3.13 0.54
N SER A 13 -12.41 -2.52 1.64
CA SER A 13 -12.79 -1.15 2.02
C SER A 13 -11.91 -0.09 1.36
N ALA A 14 -12.58 0.93 0.81
CA ALA A 14 -12.00 2.13 0.21
C ALA A 14 -11.41 3.12 1.25
N GLY A 15 -10.64 2.63 2.21
CA GLY A 15 -9.97 3.45 3.23
C GLY A 15 -8.61 3.96 2.72
N PRO A 16 -8.10 5.09 3.26
CA PRO A 16 -6.81 5.62 2.86
C PRO A 16 -5.67 4.74 3.39
N TYR A 17 -4.69 4.46 2.55
CA TYR A 17 -3.48 3.74 2.91
C TYR A 17 -2.45 4.73 3.44
N ALA A 18 -1.85 4.42 4.59
CA ALA A 18 -0.79 5.24 5.17
C ALA A 18 0.58 4.80 4.62
N VAL A 19 1.42 5.77 4.23
CA VAL A 19 2.83 5.59 3.88
C VAL A 19 3.67 6.30 4.96
N VAL A 20 4.64 5.60 5.55
CA VAL A 20 5.48 6.15 6.64
C VAL A 20 6.74 6.75 6.05
N VAL A 21 6.96 8.04 6.34
CA VAL A 21 8.18 8.76 6.00
C VAL A 21 9.23 8.46 7.08
N PRO A 22 10.48 8.13 6.73
CA PRO A 22 11.51 7.76 7.70
C PRO A 22 11.94 8.97 8.53
N HIS A 23 11.32 9.15 9.70
CA HIS A 23 11.69 10.12 10.71
C HIS A 23 11.87 9.44 12.07
N ASP A 24 12.56 10.13 13.00
CA ASP A 24 12.70 9.73 14.41
C ASP A 24 11.76 10.58 15.29
N PRO A 25 10.45 10.26 15.33
CA PRO A 25 9.44 11.08 16.01
C PRO A 25 9.60 11.09 17.52
N ILE A 26 10.42 10.21 18.09
CA ILE A 26 10.60 10.05 19.55
C ILE A 26 11.12 11.34 20.19
N THR A 27 11.79 12.20 19.42
CA THR A 27 12.33 13.48 19.88
C THR A 27 11.38 14.67 19.68
N ASP A 28 10.26 14.49 18.95
CA ASP A 28 9.34 15.59 18.64
C ASP A 28 8.35 15.86 19.78
N ARG A 29 8.58 16.97 20.48
CA ARG A 29 7.75 17.41 21.62
C ARG A 29 6.32 17.80 21.24
N ARG A 30 6.02 17.92 19.94
CA ARG A 30 4.65 18.17 19.46
C ARG A 30 3.77 16.92 19.52
N LEU A 31 4.38 15.73 19.64
CA LEU A 31 3.67 14.46 19.68
C LEU A 31 3.33 14.07 21.12
N SER A 32 2.09 13.62 21.33
CA SER A 32 1.70 12.96 22.57
C SER A 32 2.18 11.50 22.59
N ALA A 33 2.13 10.87 23.77
CA ALA A 33 2.39 9.43 23.91
C ALA A 33 1.42 8.59 23.05
N THR A 34 0.17 9.04 22.90
CA THR A 34 -0.81 8.41 22.00
C THR A 34 -0.35 8.50 20.55
N ASP A 35 0.08 9.69 20.09
CA ASP A 35 0.53 9.89 18.70
C ASP A 35 1.75 9.01 18.39
N LEU A 36 2.70 8.92 19.32
CA LEU A 36 3.86 8.03 19.20
C LEU A 36 3.44 6.55 19.14
N GLY A 37 2.47 6.15 19.96
CA GLY A 37 1.93 4.79 19.94
C GLY A 37 1.22 4.46 18.62
N VAL A 38 0.46 5.40 18.05
CA VAL A 38 -0.15 5.24 16.73
C VAL A 38 0.93 5.17 15.65
N TYR A 39 1.95 6.04 15.73
CA TYR A 39 3.07 6.03 14.80
C TYR A 39 3.75 4.66 14.71
N LEU A 40 4.13 4.09 15.86
CA LEU A 40 4.82 2.79 15.92
C LEU A 40 3.96 1.64 15.37
N ARG A 41 2.65 1.64 15.64
CA ARG A 41 1.73 0.62 15.12
C ARG A 41 1.54 0.73 13.61
N CYS A 42 1.38 1.95 13.09
CA CYS A 42 1.30 2.18 11.64
C CYS A 42 2.64 1.89 10.94
N ARG A 43 3.79 2.15 11.59
CA ARG A 43 5.10 1.75 11.06
C ARG A 43 5.23 0.23 10.96
N TRP A 44 4.81 -0.50 12.00
CA TRP A 44 4.76 -1.96 11.98
C TRP A 44 3.80 -2.50 10.93
N LEU A 45 2.64 -1.85 10.76
CA LEU A 45 1.69 -2.20 9.70
C LEU A 45 2.34 -2.14 8.32
N LEU A 46 3.21 -1.15 8.07
CA LEU A 46 3.98 -1.09 6.82
C LEU A 46 5.06 -2.15 6.67
N ASP A 47 5.62 -2.65 7.77
CA ASP A 47 6.56 -3.76 7.70
C ASP A 47 5.84 -5.09 7.38
N VAL A 48 4.56 -5.24 7.76
CA VAL A 48 3.76 -6.44 7.51
C VAL A 48 3.01 -6.38 6.17
N CYS A 49 2.45 -5.22 5.82
CA CYS A 49 1.60 -5.01 4.64
C CYS A 49 2.29 -4.15 3.57
N ALA A 50 3.63 -4.17 3.50
CA ALA A 50 4.39 -3.33 2.59
C ALA A 50 3.83 -3.38 1.14
N PRO A 51 3.75 -2.23 0.43
CA PRO A 51 4.17 -0.90 0.84
C PRO A 51 3.05 -0.01 1.45
N TYR A 52 1.84 -0.54 1.64
CA TYR A 52 0.65 0.24 2.01
C TYR A 52 -0.11 -0.38 3.17
N GLY A 53 -0.31 0.38 4.24
CA GLY A 53 -0.98 -0.07 5.46
C GLY A 53 -2.43 0.39 5.53
N ASP A 54 -3.36 -0.55 5.59
CA ASP A 54 -4.78 -0.25 5.86
C ASP A 54 -4.99 0.10 7.35
N VAL A 55 -5.21 1.39 7.61
CA VAL A 55 -5.45 1.92 8.95
C VAL A 55 -6.77 1.41 9.53
N ASP A 56 -7.80 1.20 8.71
CA ASP A 56 -9.10 0.73 9.19
C ASP A 56 -9.00 -0.73 9.64
N TRP A 57 -8.27 -1.56 8.90
CA TRP A 57 -7.93 -2.92 9.31
C TRP A 57 -7.17 -2.93 10.65
N LEU A 58 -6.14 -2.07 10.79
CA LEU A 58 -5.34 -1.98 12.02
C LEU A 58 -6.19 -1.55 13.24
N ILE A 59 -7.08 -0.57 13.06
CA ILE A 59 -8.00 -0.12 14.10
C ILE A 59 -8.87 -1.28 14.57
N SER A 60 -9.45 -2.04 13.63
CA SER A 60 -10.30 -3.18 13.94
C SER A 60 -9.52 -4.30 14.64
N GLU A 61 -8.37 -4.69 14.09
CA GLU A 61 -7.58 -5.84 14.57
C GLU A 61 -7.04 -5.62 15.99
N LEU A 62 -6.62 -4.39 16.29
CA LEU A 62 -6.05 -4.05 17.60
C LEU A 62 -7.07 -3.45 18.57
N GLY A 63 -8.34 -3.34 18.17
CA GLY A 63 -9.40 -2.75 19.00
C GLY A 63 -9.11 -1.30 19.42
N MET A 64 -8.52 -0.50 18.52
CA MET A 64 -8.12 0.87 18.83
C MET A 64 -9.33 1.81 18.85
N PRO A 65 -9.34 2.86 19.70
CA PRO A 65 -10.40 3.87 19.67
C PRO A 65 -10.37 4.63 18.34
N GLU A 66 -11.40 4.45 17.50
CA GLU A 66 -11.38 4.90 16.10
C GLU A 66 -11.16 6.42 15.99
N ALA A 67 -11.96 7.23 16.68
CA ALA A 67 -11.88 8.70 16.59
C ALA A 67 -10.52 9.25 17.05
N GLU A 68 -9.97 8.71 18.14
CA GLU A 68 -8.66 9.11 18.66
C GLU A 68 -7.52 8.68 17.72
N THR A 69 -7.62 7.47 17.17
CA THR A 69 -6.63 6.91 16.24
C THR A 69 -6.62 7.71 14.94
N ARG A 70 -7.78 7.95 14.33
CA ARG A 70 -7.90 8.80 13.13
C ARG A 70 -7.41 10.23 13.39
N GLY A 71 -7.69 10.78 14.58
CA GLY A 71 -7.17 12.10 14.99
C GLY A 71 -5.64 12.12 15.07
N SER A 72 -5.03 11.06 15.58
CA SER A 72 -3.57 10.92 15.66
C SER A 72 -2.93 10.74 14.28
N VAL A 73 -3.52 9.89 13.42
CA VAL A 73 -3.08 9.72 12.03
C VAL A 73 -3.11 11.05 11.28
N ARG A 74 -4.19 11.84 11.42
CA ARG A 74 -4.29 13.17 10.80
C ARG A 74 -3.16 14.10 11.25
N ARG A 75 -2.89 14.18 12.56
CA ARG A 75 -1.77 14.98 13.08
C ARG A 75 -0.42 14.50 12.54
N LEU A 76 -0.21 13.19 12.46
CA LEU A 76 1.02 12.62 11.91
C LEU A 76 1.19 12.96 10.41
N VAL A 77 0.11 13.03 9.65
CA VAL A 77 0.13 13.54 8.26
C VAL A 77 0.48 15.03 8.21
N GLU A 78 -0.21 15.86 9.00
CA GLU A 78 0.02 17.31 9.06
C GLU A 78 1.47 17.66 9.46
N LEU A 79 2.09 16.82 10.28
CA LEU A 79 3.47 16.97 10.74
C LEU A 79 4.51 16.34 9.79
N GLY A 80 4.08 15.70 8.71
CA GLY A 80 4.94 15.10 7.69
C GLY A 80 5.51 13.72 8.07
N TYR A 81 4.99 13.09 9.12
CA TYR A 81 5.38 11.72 9.50
C TYR A 81 4.75 10.68 8.58
N PHE A 82 3.54 10.95 8.08
CA PHE A 82 2.81 10.09 7.16
C PHE A 82 2.38 10.83 5.89
N GLU A 83 2.24 10.07 4.81
CA GLU A 83 1.42 10.43 3.65
C GLU A 83 0.21 9.49 3.64
N THR A 84 -0.97 10.01 3.30
CA THR A 84 -2.16 9.18 3.07
C THR A 84 -2.51 9.21 1.60
N VAL A 85 -2.60 8.04 0.98
CA VAL A 85 -3.03 7.88 -0.40
C VAL A 85 -4.38 7.18 -0.45
N GLY A 86 -5.19 7.50 -1.45
CA GLY A 86 -6.45 6.81 -1.70
C GLY A 86 -6.22 5.34 -2.10
N ALA A 87 -7.26 4.52 -2.03
CA ALA A 87 -7.15 3.11 -2.37
C ALA A 87 -6.80 2.85 -3.84
N ILE A 88 -7.34 3.67 -4.74
CA ILE A 88 -7.07 3.59 -6.17
C ILE A 88 -5.62 4.03 -6.45
N GLU A 89 -5.16 5.10 -5.81
CA GLU A 89 -3.77 5.56 -5.91
C GLU A 89 -2.77 4.54 -5.36
N ALA A 90 -3.07 3.89 -4.23
CA ALA A 90 -2.23 2.84 -3.65
C ALA A 90 -2.10 1.64 -4.60
N GLU A 91 -3.20 1.19 -5.23
CA GLU A 91 -3.16 0.11 -6.21
C GLU A 91 -2.43 0.55 -7.49
N PHE A 92 -2.62 1.78 -7.96
CA PHE A 92 -1.89 2.34 -9.11
C PHE A 92 -0.38 2.31 -8.86
N ARG A 93 0.09 2.90 -7.76
CA ARG A 93 1.52 2.91 -7.41
C ARG A 93 2.06 1.47 -7.24
N SER A 94 1.32 0.60 -6.54
CA SER A 94 1.70 -0.82 -6.37
C SER A 94 1.82 -1.59 -7.67
N ALA A 95 0.88 -1.41 -8.60
CA ALA A 95 0.86 -2.11 -9.87
C ALA A 95 2.06 -1.71 -10.75
N HIS A 96 2.46 -0.45 -10.70
CA HIS A 96 3.65 0.05 -11.39
C HIS A 96 4.94 -0.44 -10.74
N ASP A 97 5.14 -0.23 -9.43
CA ASP A 97 6.37 -0.62 -8.73
C ASP A 97 6.65 -2.14 -8.86
N VAL A 98 5.63 -2.96 -8.61
CA VAL A 98 5.75 -4.42 -8.75
C VAL A 98 5.93 -4.82 -10.21
N GLY A 99 5.20 -4.19 -11.13
CA GLY A 99 5.26 -4.53 -12.55
C GLY A 99 6.61 -4.21 -13.19
N ASP A 100 7.20 -3.07 -12.85
CA ASP A 100 8.53 -2.68 -13.28
C ASP A 100 9.60 -3.60 -12.70
N GLY A 101 9.47 -3.98 -11.42
CA GLY A 101 10.34 -4.98 -10.79
C GLY A 101 10.26 -6.34 -11.48
N VAL A 102 9.05 -6.79 -11.84
CA VAL A 102 8.89 -8.03 -12.63
C VAL A 102 9.53 -7.90 -14.00
N ARG A 103 9.32 -6.78 -14.71
CA ARG A 103 9.87 -6.59 -16.06
C ARG A 103 11.40 -6.58 -16.05
N ALA A 104 12.01 -5.92 -15.06
CA ALA A 104 13.46 -5.94 -14.84
C ALA A 104 13.98 -7.35 -14.54
N ALA A 105 13.26 -8.12 -13.72
CA ALA A 105 13.64 -9.51 -13.42
C ALA A 105 13.54 -10.42 -14.65
N ILE A 106 12.52 -10.23 -15.50
CA ILE A 106 12.36 -10.95 -16.76
C ILE A 106 13.53 -10.62 -17.70
N GLU A 107 13.80 -9.33 -17.92
CA GLU A 107 14.90 -8.89 -18.79
C GLU A 107 16.25 -9.44 -18.33
N ALA A 108 16.50 -9.48 -17.02
CA ALA A 108 17.73 -10.01 -16.45
C ALA A 108 17.91 -11.53 -16.59
N THR A 109 16.84 -12.29 -16.87
CA THR A 109 16.86 -13.76 -16.83
C THR A 109 16.43 -14.43 -18.13
N VAL A 110 15.84 -13.69 -19.08
CA VAL A 110 15.19 -14.26 -20.29
C VAL A 110 16.11 -15.09 -21.18
N ASP A 111 17.40 -14.76 -21.21
CA ASP A 111 18.40 -15.46 -22.03
C ASP A 111 18.76 -16.85 -21.48
N ASP A 112 18.59 -17.05 -20.17
CA ASP A 112 18.87 -18.32 -19.49
C ASP A 112 17.69 -19.30 -19.56
N LEU A 113 16.54 -18.86 -20.08
CA LEU A 113 15.30 -19.63 -20.08
C LEU A 113 15.18 -20.55 -21.30
N THR A 114 14.68 -21.76 -21.05
CA THR A 114 14.21 -22.64 -22.12
C THR A 114 13.02 -22.03 -22.88
N PRO A 115 12.72 -22.48 -24.11
CA PRO A 115 11.55 -22.00 -24.85
C PRO A 115 10.22 -22.12 -24.08
N THR A 116 10.03 -23.20 -23.31
CA THR A 116 8.81 -23.41 -22.53
C THR A 116 8.71 -22.48 -21.32
N GLU A 117 9.83 -22.20 -20.66
CA GLU A 117 9.89 -21.22 -19.57
C GLU A 117 9.63 -19.81 -20.10
N ARG A 118 10.23 -19.44 -21.24
CA ARG A 118 9.96 -18.15 -21.91
C ARG A 118 8.47 -17.96 -22.21
N ALA A 119 7.79 -19.00 -22.72
CA ALA A 119 6.36 -18.92 -22.96
C ALA A 119 5.55 -18.70 -21.66
N SER A 120 6.00 -19.26 -20.54
CA SER A 120 5.35 -19.11 -19.23
C SER A 120 5.60 -17.72 -18.63
N VAL A 121 6.83 -17.22 -18.77
CA VAL A 121 7.21 -15.87 -18.37
C VAL A 121 6.48 -14.81 -19.20
N ALA A 122 6.31 -15.02 -20.50
CA ALA A 122 5.53 -14.13 -21.36
C ALA A 122 4.06 -14.00 -20.89
N ARG A 123 3.40 -15.12 -20.56
CA ARG A 123 2.03 -15.08 -20.00
C ARG A 123 1.95 -14.35 -18.66
N PHE A 124 3.01 -14.43 -17.86
CA PHE A 124 3.10 -13.68 -16.61
C PHE A 124 3.29 -12.18 -16.86
N ALA A 125 4.14 -11.80 -17.81
CA ALA A 125 4.27 -10.41 -18.26
C ALA A 125 2.92 -9.84 -18.74
N ASP A 126 2.18 -10.59 -19.57
CA ASP A 126 0.84 -10.19 -20.02
C ASP A 126 -0.17 -9.99 -18.86
N LEU A 127 -0.01 -10.73 -17.76
CA LEU A 127 -0.83 -10.55 -16.56
C LEU A 127 -0.47 -9.25 -15.83
N VAL A 128 0.83 -8.96 -15.70
CA VAL A 128 1.34 -7.73 -15.11
C VAL A 128 0.87 -6.51 -15.91
N ASP A 129 1.03 -6.53 -17.23
CA ASP A 129 0.62 -5.44 -18.13
C ASP A 129 -0.89 -5.17 -18.02
N ARG A 130 -1.71 -6.23 -17.96
CA ARG A 130 -3.15 -6.09 -17.75
C ARG A 130 -3.50 -5.44 -16.40
N ARG A 131 -2.77 -5.79 -15.34
CA ARG A 131 -2.97 -5.19 -14.01
C ARG A 131 -2.61 -3.71 -14.03
N GLN A 132 -1.47 -3.34 -14.61
CA GLN A 132 -1.05 -1.94 -14.78
C GLN A 132 -2.10 -1.14 -15.56
N ALA A 133 -2.56 -1.65 -16.71
CA ALA A 133 -3.58 -0.99 -17.52
C ALA A 133 -4.93 -0.81 -16.80
N GLN A 134 -5.34 -1.78 -15.98
CA GLN A 134 -6.54 -1.66 -15.15
C GLN A 134 -6.39 -0.57 -14.08
N ALA A 135 -5.22 -0.51 -13.44
CA ALA A 135 -4.94 0.50 -12.42
C ALA A 135 -4.87 1.91 -13.03
N ASP A 136 -4.24 2.07 -14.21
CA ASP A 136 -4.21 3.33 -14.97
C ASP A 136 -5.63 3.84 -15.28
N ALA A 137 -6.49 2.94 -15.75
CA ALA A 137 -7.87 3.28 -16.10
C ALA A 137 -8.67 3.72 -14.86
N ALA A 138 -8.49 3.02 -13.73
CA ALA A 138 -9.15 3.37 -12.47
C ALA A 138 -8.68 4.73 -11.93
N PHE A 139 -7.36 4.96 -11.90
CA PHE A 139 -6.78 6.21 -11.41
C PHE A 139 -7.15 7.41 -12.30
N THR A 140 -7.14 7.24 -13.63
CA THR A 140 -7.61 8.27 -14.57
C THR A 140 -9.09 8.60 -14.37
N ALA A 141 -9.92 7.59 -14.09
CA ALA A 141 -11.35 7.80 -13.83
C ALA A 141 -11.58 8.56 -12.50
N GLU A 142 -10.77 8.28 -11.47
CA GLU A 142 -10.80 8.98 -10.19
C GLU A 142 -10.43 10.47 -10.36
N GLN A 143 -9.31 10.77 -11.02
CA GLN A 143 -8.91 12.16 -11.28
C GLN A 143 -9.96 12.97 -12.04
N ARG A 144 -10.65 12.35 -13.00
CA ARG A 144 -11.74 13.00 -13.75
C ARG A 144 -12.97 13.29 -12.89
N ARG A 145 -13.27 12.43 -11.92
CA ARG A 145 -14.39 12.65 -10.98
C ARG A 145 -14.09 13.84 -10.06
N ASP A 146 -12.87 13.93 -9.56
CA ASP A 146 -12.44 15.02 -8.68
C ASP A 146 -12.48 16.39 -9.39
N LEU A 147 -12.11 16.42 -10.68
CA LEU A 147 -12.19 17.61 -11.54
C LEU A 147 -13.61 18.01 -11.93
N SER A 148 -14.56 17.06 -11.92
CA SER A 148 -15.96 17.31 -12.31
C SER A 148 -16.87 17.61 -11.12
N GLY A 149 -16.38 17.41 -9.89
CA GLY A 149 -17.09 17.64 -8.63
C GLY A 149 -16.65 18.89 -7.86
N SER A 150 -15.72 19.68 -8.41
CA SER A 150 -15.31 21.02 -7.93
C SER A 150 -16.01 22.13 -8.72
#